data_AF-A0A8C6DEP3-F1
#
_entry.id   AF-A0A8C6DEP3-F1
#
_cell.length_a   1.000
_cell.length_b   1.000
_cell.length_c   1.000
_cell.angle_alpha   90.00
_cell.angle_beta   90.00
_cell.angle_gamma   90.00
#
_symmetry.space_group_name_H-M   'P 1'
#
loop_
_entity.id
_entity.type
_entity.pdbx_description
1 polymer ?
#
loop_
_entity_poly.entity_id
_entity_poly.type
_entity_poly.pdbx_seq_one_letter_code
_entity_poly.pdbx_strand_id
1 'polypeptide(L)' 'MCKGHSCYRPKRTGERMSKSVRDCIVDANLSVLNFVIVKKGETDISGLIDTTVACRLGPKSVSRICKLSVSLKKMT' A
#
# COMPACT_ATOMS: atom_id res chain seq x y z
N MET A 1 -10.63 4.00 -19.45
CA MET A 1 -10.50 3.84 -17.98
C MET A 1 -11.65 4.52 -17.27
N CYS A 2 -12.15 3.93 -16.18
CA CYS A 2 -13.22 4.48 -15.34
C CYS A 2 -12.78 4.60 -13.86
N LYS A 3 -13.67 5.07 -12.98
CA LYS A 3 -13.41 5.18 -11.54
C LYS A 3 -13.01 3.82 -10.95
N GLY A 4 -11.92 3.79 -10.18
CA GLY A 4 -11.41 2.59 -9.50
C GLY A 4 -10.22 1.91 -10.19
N HIS A 5 -9.83 2.33 -11.40
CA HIS A 5 -8.60 1.87 -12.03
C HIS A 5 -7.36 2.56 -11.43
N SER A 6 -6.27 1.81 -11.23
CA SER A 6 -5.06 2.26 -10.52
C SER A 6 -4.38 3.51 -11.10
N CYS A 7 -4.25 3.61 -12.42
CA CYS A 7 -3.59 4.75 -13.09
C CYS A 7 -4.56 5.86 -13.55
N TYR A 8 -5.81 5.85 -13.07
CA TYR A 8 -6.81 6.85 -13.43
C TYR A 8 -7.55 7.43 -12.22
N ARG A 9 -7.55 8.77 -12.13
CA ARG A 9 -8.29 9.53 -11.14
C ARG A 9 -9.34 10.41 -11.85
N PRO A 10 -10.63 10.05 -11.81
CA PRO A 10 -11.68 10.83 -12.46
C PRO A 10 -11.87 12.19 -11.76
N LYS A 11 -12.16 13.24 -12.53
CA LYS A 11 -12.55 14.56 -12.01
C LYS A 11 -14.06 14.70 -11.87
N ARG A 12 -14.82 14.01 -12.73
CA ARG A 12 -16.29 13.99 -12.69
C ARG A 12 -16.83 12.57 -12.50
N THR A 13 -18.01 12.48 -11.91
CA THR A 13 -18.72 11.20 -11.80
C THR A 13 -19.10 10.69 -13.18
N GLY A 14 -18.87 9.40 -13.44
CA GLY A 14 -19.18 8.77 -14.73
C GLY A 14 -18.15 9.01 -15.84
N GLU A 15 -17.09 9.77 -15.58
CA GLU A 15 -16.06 10.08 -16.56
C GLU A 15 -15.30 8.82 -17.02
N ARG A 16 -15.16 8.66 -18.34
CA ARG A 16 -14.32 7.65 -18.97
C ARG A 16 -13.33 8.32 -19.91
N MET A 17 -12.06 7.98 -19.78
CA MET A 17 -10.98 8.52 -20.60
C MET A 17 -10.07 7.40 -21.09
N SER A 18 -9.54 7.50 -22.30
CA SER A 18 -8.47 6.62 -22.77
C SER A 18 -7.13 7.10 -22.23
N LYS A 19 -6.32 6.18 -21.73
CA LYS A 19 -4.93 6.43 -21.32
C LYS A 19 -4.07 5.27 -21.80
N SER A 20 -2.87 5.57 -22.28
CA SER A 20 -1.83 4.58 -22.49
C SER A 20 -1.22 4.19 -21.14
N VAL A 21 -1.03 2.89 -20.95
CA VAL A 21 -0.44 2.31 -19.75
C VAL A 21 0.53 1.23 -20.22
N ARG A 22 1.55 0.95 -19.42
CA ARG A 22 2.42 -0.20 -19.63
C ARG A 22 1.77 -1.46 -19.05
N ASP A 23 1.96 -2.58 -19.71
CA ASP A 23 1.42 -3.87 -19.27
C ASP A 23 2.25 -4.48 -18.13
N CYS A 24 1.84 -5.66 -17.65
CA CYS A 24 2.49 -6.35 -16.53
C CYS A 24 3.85 -6.98 -16.87
N ILE A 25 4.23 -7.02 -18.16
CA ILE A 25 5.46 -7.66 -18.61
C ILE A 25 6.64 -6.71 -18.38
N VAL A 26 7.68 -7.22 -17.73
CA VAL A 26 8.93 -6.48 -17.50
C VAL A 26 9.75 -6.49 -18.79
N ASP A 27 10.14 -5.31 -19.23
CA ASP A 27 10.88 -5.07 -20.47
C ASP A 27 12.06 -4.11 -20.21
N ALA A 28 13.08 -4.17 -21.05
CA ALA A 28 14.30 -3.36 -20.90
C ALA A 28 14.03 -1.85 -21.03
N ASN A 29 12.90 -1.44 -21.61
CA ASN A 29 12.54 -0.03 -21.75
C ASN A 29 11.90 0.58 -20.49
N LEU A 30 11.80 -0.17 -19.38
CA LEU A 30 11.28 0.36 -18.11
C LEU A 30 12.35 1.20 -17.40
N SER A 31 12.01 2.43 -17.03
CA SER A 31 12.94 3.32 -16.32
C SER A 31 13.08 3.00 -14.82
N VAL A 32 12.03 2.48 -14.18
CA VAL A 32 11.98 2.24 -12.74
C VAL A 32 11.17 0.97 -12.45
N LEU A 33 11.61 0.19 -11.46
CA LEU A 33 10.90 -0.97 -10.92
C LEU A 33 10.72 -0.82 -9.41
N ASN A 34 9.54 -1.21 -8.92
CA ASN A 34 9.21 -1.16 -7.49
C ASN A 34 9.16 -2.60 -6.96
N PHE A 35 10.05 -2.94 -6.03
CA PHE A 35 10.12 -4.25 -5.40
C PHE A 35 9.80 -4.17 -3.90
N VAL A 36 9.33 -5.28 -3.34
CA VAL A 36 9.14 -5.48 -1.89
C VAL A 36 9.98 -6.68 -1.48
N ILE A 37 10.77 -6.52 -0.42
CA ILE A 37 11.62 -7.59 0.10
C ILE A 37 10.78 -8.55 0.94
N VAL A 38 10.78 -9.83 0.57
CA VAL A 38 10.02 -10.88 1.27
C VAL A 38 10.89 -11.65 2.28
N LYS A 39 12.17 -11.86 1.95
CA LYS A 39 13.14 -12.59 2.79
C LYS A 39 14.48 -11.86 2.82
N LYS A 40 15.16 -11.91 3.96
CA LYS A 40 16.52 -11.40 4.13
C LYS A 40 17.51 -12.36 3.46
N GLY A 41 18.44 -11.83 2.66
CA GLY A 41 19.53 -12.59 2.05
C GLY A 41 20.73 -12.72 2.99
N GLU A 42 21.85 -13.21 2.46
CA GLU A 42 23.11 -13.34 3.21
C GLU A 42 23.72 -11.98 3.60
N THR A 43 23.53 -10.98 2.73
CA THR A 43 24.06 -9.64 2.93
C THR A 43 22.98 -8.68 3.40
N ASP A 44 23.32 -7.88 4.39
CA ASP A 44 22.46 -6.84 4.94
C ASP A 44 22.48 -5.60 4.05
N ILE A 45 21.32 -4.97 3.88
CA ILE A 45 21.17 -3.72 3.12
C ILE A 45 21.07 -2.58 4.13
N SER A 46 22.15 -1.81 4.24
CA SER A 46 22.20 -0.62 5.10
C SER A 46 21.13 0.40 4.71
N GLY A 47 20.45 1.00 5.69
CA GLY A 47 19.43 2.02 5.49
C GLY A 47 18.00 1.49 5.28
N LEU A 48 17.82 0.17 5.13
CA LEU A 48 16.50 -0.45 5.09
C LEU A 48 16.19 -1.23 6.37
N ILE A 49 17.17 -1.96 6.90
CA ILE A 49 17.01 -2.84 8.06
C ILE A 49 17.14 -2.05 9.37
N ASP A 50 17.92 -0.96 9.37
CA ASP A 50 18.32 -0.24 10.59
C ASP A 50 17.20 0.60 11.20
N THR A 51 16.20 0.95 10.39
CA THR A 51 15.15 1.87 10.80
C THR A 51 13.82 1.15 10.97
N THR A 52 13.27 1.21 12.18
CA THR A 52 11.88 0.80 12.43
C THR A 52 10.98 2.04 12.45
N VAL A 53 10.10 2.17 11.47
CA VAL A 53 9.09 3.25 11.43
C VAL A 53 7.82 2.77 12.14
N ALA A 54 7.47 3.40 13.24
CA ALA A 54 6.23 3.09 13.97
C ALA A 54 4.98 3.55 13.19
N CYS A 55 3.87 2.82 13.36
CA CYS A 55 2.58 3.19 12.78
C CYS A 55 2.06 4.50 13.39
N ARG A 56 2.07 5.59 12.60
CA ARG A 56 1.62 6.91 13.07
C ARG A 56 0.11 6.99 13.35
N LEU A 57 -0.72 6.29 12.57
CA LEU A 57 -2.17 6.38 12.67
C LEU A 57 -2.75 5.14 13.34
N GLY A 58 -3.37 5.36 14.50
CA GLY A 58 -4.16 4.34 15.19
C GLY A 58 -5.54 4.13 14.57
N PRO A 59 -6.21 3.00 14.89
CA PRO A 59 -7.60 2.77 14.51
C PRO A 59 -8.51 3.85 15.12
N LYS A 60 -9.37 4.46 14.31
CA LYS A 60 -10.38 5.42 14.80
C LYS A 60 -11.63 4.75 15.38
N SER A 61 -12.01 3.57 14.88
CA SER A 61 -13.28 2.94 15.28
C SER A 61 -13.13 2.09 16.54
N VAL A 62 -14.09 2.21 17.45
CA VAL A 62 -14.13 1.48 18.73
C VAL A 62 -13.92 -0.03 18.53
N SER A 63 -14.62 -0.63 17.58
CA SER A 63 -14.49 -2.06 17.26
C SER A 63 -13.09 -2.50 16.83
N ARG A 64 -12.30 -1.61 16.22
CA ARG A 64 -10.91 -1.88 15.80
C ARG A 64 -9.93 -1.59 16.93
N ILE A 65 -10.23 -0.58 17.77
CA ILE A 65 -9.46 -0.29 18.99
C ILE A 65 -9.51 -1.49 19.93
N CYS A 66 -10.71 -1.99 20.28
CA CYS A 66 -10.86 -3.14 21.19
C CYS A 66 -10.28 -4.46 20.65
N LYS A 67 -10.05 -4.57 19.34
CA LYS A 67 -9.36 -5.73 18.75
C LYS A 67 -7.84 -5.62 18.87
N LEU A 68 -7.32 -4.40 18.78
CA LEU A 68 -5.88 -4.13 18.90
C LEU A 68 -5.43 -4.11 20.36
N SER A 69 -6.29 -3.67 21.30
CA SER A 69 -6.04 -3.74 22.74
C SER A 69 -6.71 -4.96 23.37
N VAL A 70 -5.93 -5.92 23.86
CA VAL A 70 -6.34 -7.26 24.33
C VAL A 70 -7.25 -7.28 25.58
N SER A 71 -7.78 -6.14 26.07
CA SER A 71 -8.38 -6.08 27.42
C SER A 71 -9.74 -5.40 27.57
N LEU A 72 -10.35 -4.84 26.53
CA LEU A 72 -11.66 -4.17 26.68
C LEU A 72 -12.80 -5.19 26.56
N LYS A 73 -13.10 -5.89 27.67
CA LYS A 73 -14.34 -6.65 27.84
C LYS A 73 -15.50 -5.76 27.41
N LYS A 74 -16.37 -6.28 26.53
CA LYS A 74 -17.66 -5.64 26.22
C LYS A 74 -18.35 -5.34 27.55
N MET A 75 -18.43 -4.06 27.93
CA MET A 75 -19.40 -3.63 28.93
C MET A 75 -20.76 -3.93 28.32
N THR A 76 -21.38 -5.00 28.82
CA THR A 76 -22.82 -5.24 28.68
C THR A 76 -23.60 -3.99 29.06
#